data_AF-A0ABC8KQZ1-F1
#
_entry.id   AF-A0ABC8KQZ1-F1
#
_cell.length_a   1.000
_cell.length_b   1.000
_cell.length_c   1.000
_cell.angle_alpha   90.00
_cell.angle_beta   90.00
_cell.angle_gamma   90.00
#
_symmetry.space_group_name_H-M   'P 1'
#
loop_
_entity.id
_entity.type
_entity.pdbx_description
1 polymer ?
#
loop_
_entity_poly.entity_id
_entity_poly.type
_entity_poly.pdbx_seq_one_letter_code
_entity_poly.pdbx_strand_id
1 'polypeptide(L)'
;MLDMECFSYLTRALESSLSPIVIFATNRGVYNVRGTDMPSPHGVPIDLLDRLVIIRTQIYNPSEMIQVILILAIRAQVEELTVDEECLVLLGDIGQRTSLRFKTKDDPSYQKKNDKILYDDIEEVTSLYLDAKS
;
A
#
# COMPACT_ATOMS: atom_id res chain seq x y z
N MET A 1 -5.06 -11.19 -10.62
CA MET A 1 -3.70 -10.92 -11.15
C MET A 1 -3.76 -11.17 -12.64
N LEU A 2 -3.12 -10.33 -13.44
CA LEU A 2 -3.23 -10.34 -14.90
C LEU A 2 -2.60 -11.59 -15.50
N ASP A 3 -3.26 -12.12 -16.54
CA ASP A 3 -2.82 -13.29 -17.28
C ASP A 3 -2.20 -12.88 -18.63
N MET A 4 -1.54 -13.80 -19.33
CA MET A 4 -0.84 -13.54 -20.59
C MET A 4 -1.75 -12.84 -21.62
N GLU A 5 -3.00 -13.27 -21.74
CA GLU A 5 -3.98 -12.65 -22.66
C GLU A 5 -4.27 -11.18 -22.32
N CYS A 6 -4.33 -10.85 -21.03
CA CYS A 6 -4.51 -9.47 -20.58
C CYS A 6 -3.30 -8.61 -20.99
N PHE A 7 -2.08 -9.14 -20.89
CA PHE A 7 -0.88 -8.44 -21.34
C PHE A 7 -0.86 -8.25 -22.85
N SER A 8 -1.25 -9.25 -23.64
CA SER A 8 -1.38 -9.10 -25.10
C SER A 8 -2.40 -8.03 -25.48
N TYR A 9 -3.54 -7.96 -24.78
CA TYR A 9 -4.51 -6.88 -24.97
C TYR A 9 -3.92 -5.51 -24.64
N LEU A 10 -3.23 -5.38 -23.50
CA LEU A 10 -2.61 -4.11 -23.08
C LEU A 10 -1.53 -3.66 -24.05
N THR A 11 -0.69 -4.55 -24.56
CA THR A 11 0.31 -4.22 -25.57
C THR A 11 -0.33 -3.61 -26.82
N ARG A 12 -1.43 -4.20 -27.30
CA ARG A 12 -2.18 -3.64 -28.45
C ARG A 12 -2.87 -2.32 -28.13
N ALA A 13 -3.41 -2.18 -26.92
CA ALA A 13 -4.07 -0.95 -26.48
C ALA A 13 -3.09 0.22 -26.36
N LEU A 14 -1.84 -0.05 -25.93
CA LEU A 14 -0.75 0.93 -25.79
C LEU A 14 -0.14 1.36 -27.12
N GLU A 15 -0.38 0.64 -28.21
CA GLU A 15 0.05 1.04 -29.55
C GLU A 15 -0.86 2.11 -30.18
N SER A 16 -2.04 2.35 -29.59
CA SER A 16 -2.95 3.40 -30.03
C SER A 16 -2.45 4.78 -29.59
N SER A 17 -2.50 5.77 -30.50
CA SER A 17 -2.16 7.17 -30.17
C SER A 17 -3.07 7.80 -29.09
N LEU A 18 -4.24 7.24 -28.85
CA LEU A 18 -5.18 7.67 -27.81
C LEU A 18 -5.05 6.86 -26.51
N SER A 19 -4.00 6.04 -26.37
CA SER A 19 -3.82 5.23 -25.18
C SER A 19 -3.53 6.11 -23.95
N PRO A 20 -4.22 5.91 -22.82
CA PRO A 20 -3.89 6.60 -21.58
C PRO A 20 -2.55 6.10 -21.02
N ILE A 21 -1.97 6.87 -20.09
CA ILE A 21 -0.80 6.43 -19.33
C ILE A 21 -1.22 5.28 -18.41
N VAL A 22 -0.58 4.12 -18.57
CA VAL A 22 -0.83 2.94 -17.76
C VAL A 22 0.27 2.80 -16.70
N ILE A 23 -0.13 2.76 -15.43
CA ILE A 23 0.77 2.57 -14.30
C ILE A 23 0.54 1.18 -13.71
N PHE A 24 1.59 0.36 -13.70
CA PHE A 24 1.60 -0.94 -13.05
C PHE A 24 2.26 -0.86 -11.67
N ALA A 25 1.76 -1.64 -10.72
CA ALA A 25 2.38 -1.83 -9.43
C ALA A 25 2.46 -3.32 -9.11
N THR A 26 3.63 -3.78 -8.66
CA THR A 26 3.84 -5.15 -8.20
C THR A 26 4.74 -5.15 -6.97
N ASN A 27 4.43 -6.03 -6.04
CA ASN A 27 5.25 -6.33 -4.87
C ASN A 27 6.01 -7.66 -5.02
N ARG A 28 5.97 -8.27 -6.22
CA ARG A 28 6.64 -9.55 -6.52
C ARG A 28 7.89 -9.31 -7.35
N GLY A 29 9.00 -9.91 -6.94
CA GLY A 29 10.30 -9.82 -7.62
C GLY A 29 10.35 -10.67 -8.89
N VAL A 30 10.32 -11.99 -8.74
CA VAL A 30 10.24 -12.94 -9.86
C VAL A 30 9.00 -13.80 -9.66
N TYR A 31 8.18 -13.91 -10.71
CA TYR A 31 6.95 -14.68 -10.67
C TYR A 31 6.61 -15.17 -12.09
N ASN A 32 5.90 -16.30 -12.19
CA ASN A 32 5.49 -16.81 -13.50
C ASN A 32 4.40 -15.92 -14.10
N VAL A 33 4.49 -15.64 -15.40
CA VAL A 33 3.37 -14.97 -16.09
C VAL A 33 2.19 -15.93 -16.06
N ARG A 34 1.05 -15.49 -15.50
CA ARG A 34 -0.11 -16.38 -15.41
C ARG A 34 -0.57 -16.81 -16.80
N GLY A 35 -0.74 -18.12 -16.99
CA GLY A 35 -1.00 -18.72 -18.31
C GLY A 35 0.25 -19.30 -18.97
N THR A 36 1.45 -19.12 -18.39
CA THR A 36 2.68 -19.82 -18.80
C THR A 36 3.47 -20.30 -17.59
N ASP A 37 4.35 -21.28 -17.80
CA ASP A 37 5.26 -21.78 -16.78
C ASP A 37 6.63 -21.06 -16.80
N MET A 38 6.73 -19.96 -17.56
CA MET A 38 7.97 -19.20 -17.69
C MET A 38 8.11 -18.15 -16.57
N PRO A 39 9.20 -18.19 -15.78
CA PRO A 39 9.46 -17.16 -14.79
C PRO A 39 9.86 -15.85 -15.50
N SER A 40 9.30 -14.73 -15.02
CA SER A 40 9.64 -13.40 -15.53
C SER A 40 9.80 -12.40 -14.38
N PRO A 41 10.66 -11.37 -14.51
CA PRO A 41 10.68 -10.29 -13.54
C PRO A 41 9.28 -9.66 -13.45
N HIS A 42 8.83 -9.44 -12.21
CA HIS A 42 7.53 -8.87 -11.89
C HIS A 42 6.30 -9.65 -12.39
N GLY A 43 6.48 -10.82 -13.01
CA GLY A 43 5.40 -11.57 -13.65
C GLY A 43 4.85 -10.89 -14.92
N VAL A 44 5.64 -10.04 -15.56
CA VAL A 44 5.29 -9.32 -16.78
C VAL A 44 6.04 -9.93 -17.98
N PRO A 45 5.42 -10.13 -19.15
CA PRO A 45 6.14 -10.60 -20.34
C PRO A 45 7.30 -9.69 -20.71
N ILE A 46 8.41 -10.27 -21.17
CA ILE A 46 9.64 -9.53 -21.53
C ILE A 46 9.35 -8.42 -22.56
N ASP A 47 8.48 -8.70 -23.53
CA ASP A 47 8.08 -7.74 -24.57
C ASP A 47 7.47 -6.44 -24.02
N LEU A 48 6.71 -6.54 -22.93
CA LEU A 48 6.14 -5.38 -22.27
C LEU A 48 7.14 -4.77 -21.30
N LEU A 49 7.94 -5.59 -20.61
CA LEU A 49 8.93 -5.14 -19.64
C LEU A 49 9.95 -4.16 -20.26
N ASP A 50 10.41 -4.42 -21.48
CA ASP A 50 11.34 -3.55 -22.19
C ASP A 50 10.72 -2.18 -22.56
N ARG A 51 9.39 -2.08 -22.58
CA ARG A 51 8.65 -0.83 -22.85
C ARG A 51 8.30 -0.05 -21.58
N LEU A 52 8.54 -0.60 -20.39
CA LEU A 52 8.15 0.01 -19.11
C LEU A 52 9.28 0.84 -18.49
N VAL A 53 8.91 1.94 -17.85
CA VAL A 53 9.79 2.68 -16.94
C VAL A 53 9.60 2.12 -15.54
N ILE A 54 10.62 1.44 -15.01
CA ILE A 54 10.57 0.83 -13.68
C ILE A 54 10.98 1.85 -12.62
N ILE A 55 10.04 2.21 -11.75
CA ILE A 55 10.29 3.06 -10.56
C ILE A 55 10.24 2.17 -9.33
N ARG A 56 11.36 2.09 -8.60
CA ARG A 56 11.45 1.29 -7.36
C ARG A 56 11.04 2.14 -6.17
N THR A 57 9.98 1.73 -5.47
CA THR A 57 9.60 2.30 -4.18
C THR A 57 10.40 1.62 -3.07
N GLN A 58 10.98 2.41 -2.17
CA GLN A 58 11.68 1.91 -0.99
C GLN A 58 10.73 1.86 0.21
N ILE A 59 11.02 0.98 1.17
CA ILE A 59 10.32 0.95 2.45
C ILE A 59 10.80 2.15 3.26
N TYR A 60 9.88 2.80 3.97
CA TYR A 60 10.23 3.89 4.87
C TYR A 60 11.20 3.41 5.95
N ASN A 61 12.30 4.15 6.10
CA ASN A 61 13.29 3.87 7.13
C ASN A 61 12.83 4.36 8.51
N PRO A 62 13.40 3.84 9.61
CA PRO A 62 13.15 4.39 10.95
C PRO A 62 13.49 5.89 11.04
N SER A 63 14.51 6.34 10.29
CA SER A 63 14.86 7.76 10.18
C SER A 63 13.78 8.61 9.49
N GLU A 64 12.89 7.97 8.73
CA GLU A 64 11.76 8.59 8.04
C GLU A 64 10.45 8.40 8.82
N MET A 65 10.51 7.98 10.10
CA MET A 65 9.35 7.86 10.96
C MET A 65 8.53 9.16 11.03
N ILE A 66 9.20 10.32 10.92
CA ILE A 66 8.53 11.63 10.82
C ILE A 66 7.62 11.70 9.59
N GLN A 67 8.03 11.13 8.45
CA GLN A 67 7.19 11.08 7.25
C GLN A 67 5.98 10.17 7.45
N VAL A 68 6.17 9.03 8.13
CA VAL A 68 5.08 8.10 8.48
C VAL A 68 4.05 8.78 9.39
N ILE A 69 4.52 9.48 10.42
CA ILE A 69 3.67 10.26 11.33
C ILE A 69 2.93 11.36 10.56
N LEU A 70 3.60 12.06 9.65
CA LEU A 70 2.99 13.09 8.81
C LEU A 70 1.88 12.51 7.91
N ILE A 71 2.12 11.34 7.29
CA ILE A 71 1.09 10.66 6.50
C ILE A 71 -0.14 10.36 7.36
N LEU A 72 0.06 9.90 8.60
CA LEU A 72 -1.03 9.65 9.52
C LEU A 72 -1.78 10.92 9.94
N ALA A 73 -1.05 11.99 10.24
CA ALA A 73 -1.64 13.27 10.59
C ALA A 73 -2.50 13.84 9.44
N ILE A 74 -2.01 13.74 8.20
CA ILE A 74 -2.79 14.14 7.01
C ILE A 74 -4.07 13.30 6.89
N ARG A 75 -3.99 11.99 7.16
CA ARG A 75 -5.18 11.12 7.13
C ARG A 75 -6.18 11.45 8.22
N ALA A 76 -5.73 11.65 9.45
CA ALA A 76 -6.58 12.08 10.56
C ALA A 76 -7.29 13.40 10.22
N GLN A 77 -6.57 14.35 9.59
CA GLN A 77 -7.16 15.60 9.13
C GLN A 77 -8.22 15.39 8.03
N VAL A 78 -7.97 14.52 7.05
CA VAL A 78 -8.94 14.19 5.98
C VAL A 78 -10.18 13.48 6.54
N GLU A 79 -9.99 12.68 7.59
CA GLU A 79 -11.05 11.95 8.29
C GLU A 79 -11.71 12.78 9.40
N GLU A 80 -11.31 14.05 9.58
CA GLU A 80 -11.81 14.99 10.60
C GLU A 80 -11.65 14.51 12.05
N LEU A 81 -10.61 13.70 12.31
CA LEU A 81 -10.29 13.14 13.62
C LEU A 81 -9.27 13.98 14.36
N THR A 82 -9.47 14.17 15.66
CA THR A 82 -8.46 14.78 16.54
C THR A 82 -7.64 13.69 17.22
N VAL A 83 -6.33 13.69 16.96
CA VAL A 83 -5.38 12.69 17.47
C VAL A 83 -4.27 13.40 18.23
N ASP A 84 -4.01 12.96 19.45
CA ASP A 84 -2.92 13.50 20.26
C ASP A 84 -1.54 13.10 19.69
N GLU A 85 -0.53 13.95 19.91
CA GLU A 85 0.83 13.72 19.38
C GLU A 85 1.45 12.41 19.89
N GLU A 86 1.17 12.04 21.15
CA GLU A 86 1.64 10.78 21.75
C GLU A 86 1.03 9.56 21.04
N CYS A 87 -0.24 9.66 20.65
CA CYS A 87 -0.95 8.64 19.89
C CYS A 87 -0.34 8.48 18.49
N LEU A 88 0.04 9.58 17.84
CA LEU A 88 0.70 9.56 16.53
C LEU A 88 2.07 8.87 16.58
N VAL A 89 2.84 9.03 17.67
CA VAL A 89 4.13 8.36 17.83
C VAL A 89 3.97 6.84 18.00
N LEU A 90 3.01 6.40 18.80
CA LEU A 90 2.66 4.98 18.94
C LEU A 90 2.17 4.39 17.61
N LEU A 91 1.29 5.13 16.94
CA LEU A 91 0.88 4.91 15.56
C LEU A 91 1.97 5.26 14.54
N GLY A 92 3.21 5.51 14.94
CA GLY A 92 4.41 5.40 14.11
C GLY A 92 5.05 4.03 14.28
N ASP A 93 5.35 3.65 15.53
CA ASP A 93 6.04 2.40 15.89
C ASP A 93 5.29 1.14 15.44
N ILE A 94 3.98 1.03 15.71
CA ILE A 94 3.17 -0.15 15.33
C ILE A 94 3.27 -0.51 13.83
N GLY A 95 3.65 0.41 12.97
CA GLY A 95 3.45 0.44 11.51
C GLY A 95 4.76 0.29 10.80
N GLN A 96 5.84 0.67 11.48
CA GLN A 96 7.16 0.12 11.25
C GLN A 96 7.17 -1.39 11.54
N ARG A 97 6.53 -1.86 12.62
CA ARG A 97 6.43 -3.30 12.93
C ARG A 97 5.54 -4.07 11.95
N THR A 98 4.40 -3.48 11.56
CA THR A 98 3.40 -4.13 10.70
C THR A 98 3.47 -3.63 9.24
N SER A 99 2.50 -2.81 8.83
CA SER A 99 2.45 -2.08 7.57
C SER A 99 1.61 -0.80 7.75
N LEU A 100 1.88 0.23 6.94
CA LEU A 100 1.05 1.44 6.91
C LEU A 100 -0.41 1.17 6.56
N ARG A 101 -0.68 0.08 5.82
CA ARG A 101 -2.03 -0.35 5.46
C ARG A 101 -2.79 -0.89 6.66
N PHE A 102 -2.12 -1.62 7.55
CA PHE A 102 -2.75 -2.20 8.74
C PHE A 102 -3.29 -1.09 9.65
N LYS A 103 -2.48 -0.08 9.90
CA LYS A 103 -2.85 1.11 10.70
C LYS A 103 -3.97 1.97 10.14
N THR A 104 -4.17 1.90 8.82
CA THR A 104 -5.20 2.70 8.16
C THR A 104 -6.49 1.93 7.96
N LYS A 105 -6.55 0.70 8.49
CA LYS A 105 -7.71 -0.17 8.43
C LYS A 105 -8.57 -0.07 9.70
N ASP A 106 -8.27 0.89 10.57
CA ASP A 106 -9.11 1.20 11.72
C ASP A 106 -10.50 1.57 11.20
N ASP A 107 -11.45 0.70 11.50
CA ASP A 107 -12.77 0.62 10.89
C ASP A 107 -13.58 1.89 11.27
N PRO A 108 -14.29 2.54 10.32
CA PRO A 108 -15.13 3.73 10.58
C PRO A 108 -16.25 3.56 11.62
N SER A 109 -16.37 2.37 12.23
CA SER A 109 -17.32 2.06 13.30
C SER A 109 -16.84 2.48 14.70
N TYR A 110 -15.53 2.45 14.98
CA TYR A 110 -14.95 2.98 16.23
C TYR A 110 -14.79 4.52 16.16
N GLN A 111 -14.44 5.04 14.98
CA GLN A 111 -14.29 6.49 14.71
C GLN A 111 -15.59 7.30 14.90
N LYS A 112 -16.77 6.66 14.89
CA LYS A 112 -18.07 7.34 15.02
C LYS A 112 -18.55 7.58 16.45
N LYS A 113 -17.82 7.12 17.47
CA LYS A 113 -18.23 7.31 18.87
C LYS A 113 -17.51 8.45 19.60
N ASN A 114 -16.27 8.75 19.24
CA ASN A 114 -15.45 9.77 19.89
C ASN A 114 -14.76 10.65 18.83
N ASP A 115 -14.89 11.97 18.94
CA ASP A 115 -14.19 12.95 18.09
C ASP A 115 -12.66 12.97 18.34
N LYS A 116 -12.23 12.34 19.45
CA LYS A 116 -10.85 12.27 19.94
C LYS A 116 -10.40 10.82 20.07
N ILE A 117 -9.25 10.49 19.50
CA ILE A 117 -8.61 9.18 19.66
C ILE A 117 -7.68 9.22 20.87
N LEU A 118 -7.91 8.35 21.84
CA LEU A 118 -7.07 8.19 23.03
C LEU A 118 -6.11 6.99 22.88
N TYR A 119 -5.14 6.92 23.79
CA TYR A 119 -4.16 5.82 23.84
C TYR A 119 -4.84 4.44 23.99
N ASP A 120 -5.80 4.35 24.91
CA ASP A 120 -6.51 3.10 25.22
C ASP A 120 -7.28 2.56 24.01
N ASP A 121 -7.81 3.45 23.16
CA ASP A 121 -8.52 3.08 21.94
C ASP A 121 -7.59 2.37 20.95
N ILE A 122 -6.33 2.83 20.84
CA ILE A 122 -5.32 2.24 19.94
C ILE A 122 -4.89 0.86 20.44
N GLU A 123 -4.75 0.68 21.76
CA GLU A 123 -4.41 -0.60 22.35
C GLU A 123 -5.54 -1.62 22.17
N GLU A 124 -6.80 -1.20 22.37
CA GLU A 124 -7.97 -2.03 22.14
C GLU A 124 -8.04 -2.48 20.67
N VAL A 125 -7.92 -1.55 19.73
CA VAL A 125 -7.93 -1.85 18.28
C VAL A 125 -6.77 -2.77 17.90
N THR A 126 -5.58 -2.55 18.43
CA THR A 126 -4.42 -3.43 18.17
C THR A 126 -4.63 -4.85 18.69
N SER A 127 -5.38 -5.02 19.79
CA SER A 127 -5.73 -6.34 20.31
C SER A 127 -6.82 -7.05 19.49
N LEU A 128 -7.75 -6.28 18.92
CA LEU A 128 -8.88 -6.79 18.14
C LEU A 128 -8.48 -7.19 16.71
N TYR A 129 -7.54 -6.45 16.10
CA TYR A 129 -7.08 -6.71 14.74
C TYR A 129 -5.73 -7.40 14.74
N LEU A 130 -5.65 -8.53 14.04
CA LEU A 130 -4.41 -9.26 13.84
C LEU A 130 -3.79 -8.86 12.50
N ASP A 131 -2.47 -8.61 12.50
CA ASP A 131 -1.73 -8.36 11.26
C ASP A 131 -1.57 -9.66 10.47
N ALA A 132 -1.67 -9.56 9.14
CA ALA A 132 -1.52 -10.68 8.22
C ALA A 132 -0.06 -11.13 8.04
N LYS A 133 0.90 -10.41 8.61
CA LYS A 133 2.31 -10.83 8.69
C LYS A 133 2.61 -11.81 9.84
N SER A 134 1.63 -12.12 10.69
CA SER A 134 1.77 -13.04 11.82
C SER A 134 1.83 -14.50 11.39
#